data_AF-A0A4R2C153-F1
#
_entry.id   AF-A0A4R2C153-F1
#
_cell.length_a   1.000
_cell.length_b   1.000
_cell.length_c   1.000
_cell.angle_alpha   90.00
_cell.angle_beta   90.00
_cell.angle_gamma   90.00
#
_symmetry.space_group_name_H-M   'P 1'
#
loop_
_entity.id
_entity.type
_entity.pdbx_description
1 polymer ?
#
loop_
_entity_poly.entity_id
_entity_poly.type
_entity_poly.pdbx_seq_one_letter_code
_entity_poly.pdbx_strand_id
1 'polypeptide(L)'
;MSMSASESWQKKGFGREARPPGGNLRATREAIQPSLWDRLVNDLPGLSSEIKQLRQALQNELDGERLDALIAGGIRQIDAATDLSVEQKKSLHRLVSLDRRRAELESRGVVVSSDVLREAVRRDIEALFNAQRFESSPLLTDFEVDQAGDNPPSLEDFPEVRRSVINYGVPPFSGRSSRDFDRDELAKEIRSVLAAFEPRLKESATKVTVSLGDRATGLRIDIDALLLTAPAPERLRLRTVLDLDNGSARTEIKDT
;
A
#
# COMPACT_ATOMS: atom_id res chain seq x y z
N MET A 1 -64.04 6.49 -28.03
CA MET A 1 -63.11 6.24 -29.16
C MET A 1 -61.74 5.99 -28.54
N SER A 2 -61.48 4.79 -28.06
CA SER A 2 -61.04 3.57 -28.77
C SER A 2 -59.52 3.47 -28.83
N MET A 3 -59.01 2.44 -28.13
CA MET A 3 -57.65 1.91 -28.10
C MET A 3 -57.16 1.51 -29.50
N SER A 4 -55.84 1.35 -29.69
CA SER A 4 -55.25 0.00 -29.87
C SER A 4 -53.76 0.04 -30.23
N ALA A 5 -53.06 -0.92 -29.64
CA ALA A 5 -51.69 -1.36 -29.87
C ALA A 5 -51.36 -1.70 -31.33
N SER A 6 -50.05 -1.70 -31.64
CA SER A 6 -49.48 -2.68 -32.56
C SER A 6 -48.27 -3.34 -31.90
N GLU A 7 -48.50 -4.59 -31.49
CA GLU A 7 -47.46 -5.57 -31.20
C GLU A 7 -46.90 -6.16 -32.51
N SER A 8 -45.73 -6.79 -32.33
CA SER A 8 -45.24 -7.98 -33.01
C SER A 8 -44.29 -7.78 -34.19
N TRP A 9 -43.03 -8.13 -33.95
CA TRP A 9 -42.40 -9.24 -34.66
C TRP A 9 -41.74 -10.20 -33.66
N GLN A 10 -42.12 -11.46 -33.80
CA GLN A 10 -41.75 -12.60 -32.95
C GLN A 10 -40.77 -13.50 -33.72
N LYS A 11 -39.93 -14.21 -32.93
CA LYS A 11 -39.28 -15.52 -33.18
C LYS A 11 -37.95 -15.61 -33.97
N LYS A 12 -36.90 -16.02 -33.25
CA LYS A 12 -36.24 -17.36 -33.22
C LYS A 12 -35.01 -17.22 -32.30
N GLY A 13 -34.76 -18.03 -31.27
CA GLY A 13 -34.70 -19.48 -31.23
C GLY A 13 -33.22 -19.92 -31.31
N PHE A 14 -32.77 -20.71 -30.32
CA PHE A 14 -31.43 -21.34 -30.14
C PHE A 14 -30.35 -20.46 -29.47
N GLY A 15 -29.60 -20.88 -28.45
CA GLY A 15 -29.48 -22.19 -27.82
C GLY A 15 -28.95 -22.03 -26.39
N ARG A 16 -29.23 -23.05 -25.56
CA ARG A 16 -28.64 -23.21 -24.23
C ARG A 16 -27.14 -23.42 -24.38
N GLU A 17 -26.32 -22.41 -24.05
CA GLU A 17 -24.91 -22.65 -23.82
C GLU A 17 -24.73 -23.20 -22.40
N ALA A 18 -24.23 -24.43 -22.36
CA ALA A 18 -23.86 -25.12 -21.15
C ALA A 18 -22.76 -24.32 -20.43
N ARG A 19 -23.03 -23.98 -19.17
CA ARG A 19 -22.05 -23.40 -18.24
C ARG A 19 -20.89 -24.40 -18.08
N PRO A 20 -19.63 -24.04 -18.36
CA PRO A 20 -18.52 -24.92 -18.02
C PRO A 20 -18.39 -25.00 -16.48
N PRO A 21 -18.13 -26.17 -15.90
CA PRO A 21 -17.87 -26.32 -14.48
C PRO A 21 -16.42 -25.91 -14.22
N GLY A 22 -16.22 -24.60 -14.07
CA GLY A 22 -14.96 -24.03 -13.67
C GLY A 22 -15.28 -22.82 -12.82
N GLY A 23 -15.17 -22.97 -11.50
CA GLY A 23 -15.22 -21.82 -10.61
C GLY A 23 -14.16 -20.84 -11.08
N ASN A 24 -14.59 -19.71 -11.63
CA ASN A 24 -13.72 -18.56 -11.78
C ASN A 24 -13.28 -18.20 -10.37
N LEU A 25 -12.09 -18.65 -9.99
CA LEU A 25 -11.28 -18.04 -8.96
C LEU A 25 -11.06 -16.61 -9.46
N ARG A 26 -12.03 -15.74 -9.19
CA ARG A 26 -11.85 -14.29 -9.29
C ARG A 26 -10.57 -14.02 -8.52
N ALA A 27 -9.53 -13.66 -9.26
CA ALA A 27 -8.28 -13.25 -8.66
C ALA A 27 -8.62 -12.12 -7.68
N THR A 28 -8.48 -12.39 -6.38
CA THR A 28 -8.63 -11.40 -5.31
C THR A 28 -7.44 -10.43 -5.29
N ARG A 29 -6.91 -10.10 -6.47
CA ARG A 29 -5.72 -9.28 -6.70
C ARG A 29 -6.19 -7.93 -7.19
N GLU A 30 -6.25 -6.90 -6.34
CA GLU A 30 -6.17 -5.50 -6.80
C GLU A 30 -6.12 -4.41 -5.72
N ALA A 31 -5.87 -4.73 -4.44
CA ALA A 31 -5.81 -3.69 -3.39
C ALA A 31 -4.38 -3.23 -3.03
N ILE A 32 -3.34 -3.84 -3.60
CA ILE A 32 -1.94 -3.62 -3.20
C ILE A 32 -1.12 -3.36 -4.46
N GLN A 33 -1.17 -2.13 -4.98
CA GLN A 33 -0.23 -1.68 -6.01
C GLN A 33 0.66 -0.60 -5.40
N PRO A 34 1.88 -0.95 -4.94
CA PRO A 34 2.92 0.04 -4.72
C PRO A 34 3.43 0.59 -6.06
N SER A 35 4.21 1.68 -5.98
CA SER A 35 4.74 2.43 -7.13
C SER A 35 5.44 1.54 -8.17
N LEU A 36 5.56 2.03 -9.42
CA LEU A 36 6.12 1.28 -10.56
C LEU A 36 7.55 0.74 -10.33
N TRP A 37 8.27 1.27 -9.35
CA TRP A 37 9.59 0.82 -8.91
C TRP A 37 9.56 -0.47 -8.06
N ASP A 38 8.45 -0.74 -7.37
CA ASP A 38 8.24 -1.93 -6.52
C ASP A 38 7.72 -3.15 -7.32
N ARG A 39 7.33 -2.97 -8.59
CA ARG A 39 7.01 -4.08 -9.49
C ARG A 39 8.21 -4.99 -9.78
N LEU A 40 9.42 -4.60 -9.37
CA LEU A 40 10.61 -5.37 -9.70
C LEU A 40 10.89 -6.56 -8.78
N VAL A 41 10.49 -6.62 -7.51
CA VAL A 41 10.50 -7.89 -6.72
C VAL A 41 9.52 -7.87 -5.57
N ASN A 42 8.68 -8.89 -5.53
CA ASN A 42 7.87 -9.23 -4.37
C ASN A 42 7.87 -10.74 -4.08
N ASP A 43 9.04 -11.37 -4.16
CA ASP A 43 9.23 -12.75 -3.71
C ASP A 43 10.05 -12.84 -2.39
N LEU A 44 10.86 -11.83 -2.06
CA LEU A 44 11.91 -11.99 -1.05
C LEU A 44 11.47 -12.13 0.41
N PRO A 45 10.49 -11.36 0.93
CA PRO A 45 10.19 -11.44 2.37
C PRO A 45 9.44 -12.73 2.73
N GLY A 46 8.57 -13.21 1.83
CA GLY A 46 7.95 -14.54 1.95
C GLY A 46 9.00 -15.65 1.91
N LEU A 47 9.95 -15.59 0.97
CA LEU A 47 11.08 -16.51 0.89
C LEU A 47 11.91 -16.49 2.18
N SER A 48 12.18 -15.33 2.75
CA SER A 48 13.02 -15.19 3.96
C SER A 48 12.35 -15.80 5.20
N SER A 49 11.03 -15.62 5.34
CA SER A 49 10.27 -16.26 6.42
C SER A 49 10.19 -17.78 6.26
N GLU A 50 9.98 -18.26 5.04
CA GLU A 50 9.96 -19.69 4.74
C GLU A 50 11.32 -20.33 5.02
N ILE A 51 12.42 -19.70 4.59
CA ILE A 51 13.80 -20.10 4.91
C ILE A 51 13.99 -20.20 6.42
N LYS A 52 13.60 -19.17 7.18
CA LYS A 52 13.75 -19.14 8.65
C LYS A 52 12.98 -20.27 9.32
N GLN A 53 11.71 -20.47 8.96
CA GLN A 53 10.88 -21.53 9.54
C GLN A 53 11.44 -22.93 9.23
N LEU A 54 11.84 -23.15 7.98
CA LEU A 54 12.33 -24.45 7.54
C LEU A 54 13.71 -24.76 8.12
N ARG A 55 14.57 -23.75 8.27
CA ARG A 55 15.84 -23.86 9.00
C ARG A 55 15.63 -24.15 10.48
N GLN A 56 14.68 -23.48 11.14
CA GLN A 56 14.37 -23.74 12.55
C GLN A 56 13.83 -25.17 12.76
N ALA A 57 12.97 -25.66 11.86
CA ALA A 57 12.48 -27.03 11.91
C ALA A 57 13.62 -28.05 11.79
N LEU A 58 14.56 -27.84 10.85
CA LEU A 58 15.73 -28.71 10.70
C LEU A 58 16.70 -28.63 11.89
N GLN A 59 16.87 -27.47 12.52
CA GLN A 59 17.69 -27.31 13.74
C GLN A 59 17.13 -28.04 14.96
N ASN A 60 15.82 -28.32 14.98
CA ASN A 60 15.22 -29.12 16.04
C ASN A 60 15.51 -30.63 15.87
N GLU A 61 15.88 -31.05 14.66
CA GLU A 61 16.13 -32.47 14.31
C GLU A 61 17.62 -32.78 14.08
N LEU A 62 18.44 -31.77 13.77
CA LEU A 62 19.85 -31.88 13.41
C LEU A 62 20.69 -30.88 14.20
N ASP A 63 21.93 -31.26 14.55
CA ASP A 63 22.90 -30.34 15.14
C ASP A 63 23.14 -29.11 14.25
N GLY A 64 23.19 -27.92 14.87
CA GLY A 64 23.30 -26.64 14.15
C GLY A 64 24.55 -26.54 13.27
N GLU A 65 25.72 -26.93 13.79
CA GLU A 65 26.98 -26.93 13.01
C GLU A 65 26.92 -27.88 11.82
N ARG A 66 26.25 -29.02 12.00
CA ARG A 66 26.08 -30.02 10.96
C ARG A 66 25.13 -29.55 9.86
N LEU A 67 24.02 -28.92 10.24
CA LEU A 67 23.09 -28.29 9.32
C LEU A 67 23.80 -27.24 8.46
N ASP A 68 24.65 -26.41 9.08
CA ASP A 68 25.41 -25.39 8.36
C ASP A 68 26.43 -26.00 7.38
N ALA A 69 27.11 -27.07 7.78
CA ALA A 69 27.99 -27.80 6.87
C ALA A 69 27.25 -28.41 5.67
N LEU A 70 26.04 -28.96 5.87
CA LEU A 70 25.22 -29.52 4.79
C LEU A 70 24.69 -28.46 3.84
N ILE A 71 24.27 -27.30 4.36
CA ILE A 71 23.81 -26.17 3.54
C ILE A 71 24.97 -25.60 2.72
N ALA A 72 26.14 -25.40 3.34
CA ALA A 72 27.34 -24.92 2.65
C ALA A 72 27.86 -25.90 1.58
N GLY A 73 27.73 -27.20 1.84
CA GLY A 73 28.07 -28.28 0.93
C GLY A 73 27.13 -28.45 -0.28
N GLY A 74 25.93 -27.89 -0.19
CA GLY A 74 24.90 -27.95 -1.22
C GLY A 74 24.34 -29.36 -1.46
N ILE A 75 23.59 -29.50 -2.56
CA ILE A 75 22.80 -30.71 -2.90
C ILE A 75 23.65 -31.98 -2.89
N ARG A 76 24.89 -31.92 -3.38
CA ARG A 76 25.78 -33.10 -3.47
C ARG A 76 26.13 -33.66 -2.10
N GLN A 77 26.39 -32.80 -1.11
CA GLN A 77 26.75 -33.24 0.23
C GLN A 77 25.52 -33.77 0.99
N ILE A 78 24.34 -33.23 0.69
CA ILE A 78 23.07 -33.73 1.24
C ILE A 78 22.73 -35.11 0.69
N ASP A 79 22.89 -35.33 -0.62
CA ASP A 79 22.64 -36.63 -1.26
C ASP A 79 23.58 -37.71 -0.74
N ALA A 80 24.86 -37.37 -0.53
CA ALA A 80 25.90 -38.28 -0.03
C ALA A 80 25.73 -38.68 1.44
N ALA A 81 24.97 -37.92 2.24
CA ALA A 81 24.73 -38.26 3.64
C ALA A 81 23.83 -39.49 3.77
N THR A 82 24.37 -40.58 4.32
CA THR A 82 23.67 -41.87 4.45
C THR A 82 22.76 -41.95 5.67
N ASP A 83 22.93 -41.05 6.63
CA ASP A 83 22.24 -41.04 7.92
C ASP A 83 21.04 -40.08 7.99
N LEU A 84 20.73 -39.37 6.90
CA LEU A 84 19.56 -38.52 6.79
C LEU A 84 18.33 -39.29 6.29
N SER A 85 17.16 -38.98 6.86
CA SER A 85 15.88 -39.49 6.36
C SER A 85 15.52 -38.88 4.99
N VAL A 86 14.59 -39.51 4.28
CA VAL A 86 14.09 -39.03 2.98
C VAL A 86 13.42 -37.65 3.14
N GLU A 87 12.68 -37.45 4.22
CA GLU A 87 12.03 -36.18 4.57
C GLU A 87 13.06 -35.09 4.89
N GLN A 88 14.11 -35.41 5.64
CA GLN A 88 15.19 -34.47 5.95
C GLN A 88 15.94 -34.03 4.70
N LYS A 89 16.26 -34.97 3.79
CA LYS A 89 16.87 -34.63 2.49
C LYS A 89 15.96 -33.73 1.67
N LYS A 90 14.66 -34.03 1.55
CA LYS A 90 13.70 -33.17 0.84
C LYS A 90 13.64 -31.76 1.42
N SER A 91 13.58 -31.63 2.74
CA SER A 91 13.58 -30.33 3.42
C SER A 91 14.88 -29.56 3.18
N LEU A 92 16.05 -30.21 3.30
CA LEU A 92 17.33 -29.59 2.99
C LEU A 92 17.44 -29.15 1.52
N HIS A 93 16.97 -29.95 0.56
CA HIS A 93 16.94 -29.57 -0.86
C HIS A 93 16.06 -28.33 -1.08
N ARG A 94 14.90 -28.27 -0.41
CA ARG A 94 14.03 -27.10 -0.45
C ARG A 94 14.73 -25.88 0.15
N LEU A 95 15.39 -26.02 1.30
CA LEU A 95 16.13 -24.92 1.95
C LEU A 95 17.22 -24.36 1.03
N VAL A 96 18.07 -25.22 0.47
CA VAL A 96 19.14 -24.81 -0.46
C VAL A 96 18.57 -24.13 -1.71
N SER A 97 17.45 -24.62 -2.25
CA SER A 97 16.78 -23.98 -3.38
C SER A 97 16.22 -22.60 -3.04
N LEU A 98 15.65 -22.42 -1.84
CA LEU A 98 15.13 -21.14 -1.37
C LEU A 98 16.25 -20.14 -1.10
N ASP A 99 17.34 -20.56 -0.45
CA ASP A 99 18.52 -19.71 -0.20
C ASP A 99 19.17 -19.26 -1.50
N ARG A 100 19.27 -20.14 -2.50
CA ARG A 100 19.77 -19.77 -3.83
C ARG A 100 18.87 -18.75 -4.52
N ARG A 101 17.54 -18.93 -4.45
CA ARG A 101 16.56 -17.99 -5.01
C ARG A 101 16.63 -16.63 -4.30
N ARG A 102 16.79 -16.64 -2.98
CA ARG A 102 17.02 -15.42 -2.19
C ARG A 102 18.30 -14.71 -2.65
N ALA A 103 19.43 -15.40 -2.71
CA ALA A 103 20.71 -14.82 -3.13
C ALA A 103 20.66 -14.25 -4.57
N GLU A 104 19.93 -14.92 -5.48
CA GLU A 104 19.71 -14.42 -6.85
C GLU A 104 18.91 -13.11 -6.85
N LEU A 105 17.84 -13.04 -6.07
CA LEU A 105 17.01 -11.83 -5.93
C LEU A 105 17.77 -10.70 -5.22
N GLU A 106 18.59 -11.02 -4.21
CA GLU A 106 19.48 -10.06 -3.54
C GLU A 106 20.54 -9.52 -4.50
N SER A 107 21.17 -10.37 -5.31
CA SER A 107 22.17 -9.97 -6.31
C SER A 107 21.61 -9.08 -7.42
N ARG A 108 20.29 -9.19 -7.68
CA ARG A 108 19.57 -8.32 -8.62
C ARG A 108 19.17 -6.97 -8.00
N GLY A 109 19.55 -6.72 -6.75
CA GLY A 109 19.33 -5.45 -6.06
C GLY A 109 17.92 -5.28 -5.49
N VAL A 110 17.18 -6.38 -5.34
CA VAL A 110 15.75 -6.29 -5.09
C VAL A 110 15.37 -6.72 -3.70
N VAL A 111 16.07 -6.15 -2.72
CA VAL A 111 15.77 -6.26 -1.29
C VAL A 111 15.12 -4.95 -0.85
N VAL A 112 13.80 -4.93 -0.77
CA VAL A 112 13.10 -3.86 -0.05
C VAL A 112 13.01 -4.32 1.41
N SER A 113 13.89 -3.81 2.27
CA SER A 113 13.76 -4.01 3.71
C SER A 113 12.53 -3.27 4.24
N SER A 114 12.04 -3.63 5.43
CA SER A 114 10.96 -2.88 6.07
C SER A 114 11.32 -1.40 6.18
N ASP A 115 12.57 -1.08 6.55
CA ASP A 115 13.03 0.31 6.69
C ASP A 115 12.93 1.10 5.38
N VAL A 116 13.28 0.49 4.24
CA VAL A 116 13.15 1.13 2.92
C VAL A 116 11.68 1.41 2.62
N LEU A 117 10.78 0.49 2.95
CA LEU A 117 9.35 0.67 2.72
C LEU A 117 8.74 1.72 3.66
N ARG A 118 9.17 1.77 4.92
CA ARG A 118 8.77 2.81 5.89
C ARG A 118 9.19 4.19 5.39
N GLU A 119 10.42 4.33 4.90
CA GLU A 119 10.93 5.59 4.32
C GLU A 119 10.22 5.97 3.01
N ALA A 120 9.91 5.00 2.14
CA ALA A 120 9.14 5.25 0.93
C ALA A 120 7.75 5.80 1.25
N VAL A 121 7.04 5.18 2.20
CA VAL A 121 5.73 5.66 2.65
C VAL A 121 5.82 7.03 3.32
N ARG A 122 6.85 7.28 4.16
CA ARG A 122 7.09 8.60 4.74
C ARG A 122 7.26 9.67 3.66
N ARG A 123 8.10 9.41 2.65
CA ARG A 123 8.37 10.31 1.53
C ARG A 123 7.11 10.59 0.71
N ASP A 124 6.35 9.55 0.38
CA ASP A 124 5.18 9.69 -0.48
C ASP A 124 4.05 10.42 0.25
N ILE A 125 3.91 10.22 1.57
CA ILE A 125 3.03 11.02 2.42
C ILE A 125 3.48 12.48 2.49
N GLU A 126 4.77 12.75 2.65
CA GLU A 126 5.29 14.13 2.63
C GLU A 126 4.96 14.81 1.29
N ALA A 127 5.15 14.12 0.17
CA ALA A 127 4.78 14.63 -1.15
C ALA A 127 3.27 14.88 -1.28
N LEU A 128 2.45 13.96 -0.77
CA LEU A 128 0.99 14.07 -0.76
C LEU A 128 0.52 15.29 0.02
N PHE A 129 1.12 15.57 1.19
CA PHE A 129 0.76 16.73 2.01
C PHE A 129 1.27 18.06 1.44
N ASN A 130 2.30 18.04 0.59
CA ASN A 130 2.79 19.24 -0.10
C ASN A 130 2.11 19.47 -1.46
N ALA A 131 1.22 18.57 -1.91
CA ALA A 131 0.44 18.72 -3.12
C ALA A 131 -0.98 19.23 -2.79
N GLN A 132 -1.44 20.24 -3.53
CA GLN A 132 -2.83 20.71 -3.43
C GLN A 132 -3.71 19.95 -4.41
N ARG A 133 -4.83 19.40 -3.93
CA ARG A 133 -5.76 18.67 -4.77
C ARG A 133 -6.46 19.58 -5.79
N PHE A 134 -6.95 19.01 -6.88
CA PHE A 134 -7.69 19.76 -7.92
C PHE A 134 -8.95 20.47 -7.38
N GLU A 135 -9.70 19.82 -6.48
CA GLU A 135 -10.88 20.42 -5.83
C GLU A 135 -10.53 21.50 -4.78
N SER A 136 -9.28 21.99 -4.74
CA SER A 136 -8.88 23.07 -3.84
C SER A 136 -9.42 24.39 -4.36
N SER A 137 -10.32 25.02 -3.60
CA SER A 137 -10.68 26.41 -3.83
C SER A 137 -9.64 27.32 -3.16
N PRO A 138 -8.88 28.13 -3.91
CA PRO A 138 -7.99 29.10 -3.31
C PRO A 138 -8.80 30.12 -2.48
N LEU A 139 -8.20 30.62 -1.40
CA LEU A 139 -8.72 31.78 -0.69
C LEU A 139 -8.30 33.02 -1.49
N LEU A 140 -9.23 33.55 -2.26
CA LEU A 140 -9.04 34.76 -3.06
C LEU A 140 -9.75 35.94 -2.41
N THR A 141 -9.15 37.12 -2.48
CA THR A 141 -9.82 38.37 -2.16
C THR A 141 -10.86 38.71 -3.23
N ASP A 142 -11.84 39.56 -2.91
CA ASP A 142 -12.88 39.99 -3.87
C ASP A 142 -12.29 40.49 -5.20
N PHE A 143 -11.16 41.21 -5.13
CA PHE A 143 -10.44 41.72 -6.30
C PHE A 143 -9.73 40.64 -7.12
N GLU A 144 -9.28 39.56 -6.47
CA GLU A 144 -8.65 38.42 -7.12
C GLU A 144 -9.67 37.46 -7.72
N VAL A 145 -10.87 37.34 -7.15
CA VAL A 145 -11.98 36.56 -7.71
C VAL A 145 -12.39 37.13 -9.07
N ASP A 146 -12.45 38.45 -9.20
CA ASP A 146 -12.78 39.13 -10.47
C ASP A 146 -11.70 38.93 -11.57
N GLN A 147 -10.49 38.48 -11.19
CA GLN A 147 -9.37 38.22 -12.12
C GLN A 147 -9.03 36.74 -12.29
N ALA A 148 -9.43 35.90 -11.33
CA ALA A 148 -9.30 34.47 -11.44
C ALA A 148 -10.29 33.95 -12.49
N GLY A 149 -9.85 32.97 -13.29
CA GLY A 149 -10.76 32.25 -14.18
C GLY A 149 -11.81 31.45 -13.41
N ASP A 150 -12.58 30.64 -14.13
CA ASP A 150 -13.56 29.76 -13.50
C ASP A 150 -12.90 28.85 -12.45
N ASN A 151 -13.56 28.70 -11.29
CA ASN A 151 -13.18 27.69 -10.31
C ASN A 151 -13.18 26.30 -10.95
N PRO A 152 -12.29 25.39 -10.51
CA PRO A 152 -12.30 24.02 -11.00
C PRO A 152 -13.70 23.41 -10.77
N PRO A 153 -14.26 22.68 -11.75
CA PRO A 153 -15.56 22.05 -11.61
C PRO A 153 -15.55 21.04 -10.45
N SER A 154 -16.68 20.93 -9.76
CA SER A 154 -16.89 19.92 -8.73
C SER A 154 -16.70 18.51 -9.29
N LEU A 155 -16.01 17.64 -8.54
CA LEU A 155 -15.86 16.22 -8.88
C LEU A 155 -16.86 15.32 -8.13
N GLU A 156 -17.91 15.91 -7.51
CA GLU A 156 -18.93 15.16 -6.76
C GLU A 156 -19.59 14.06 -7.58
N ASP A 157 -19.93 14.34 -8.84
CA ASP A 157 -20.52 13.38 -9.77
C ASP A 157 -19.51 12.39 -10.38
N PHE A 158 -18.21 12.56 -10.08
CA PHE A 158 -17.09 11.81 -10.67
C PHE A 158 -16.20 11.16 -9.60
N PRO A 159 -16.71 10.19 -8.81
CA PRO A 159 -15.98 9.59 -7.69
C PRO A 159 -14.67 8.91 -8.08
N GLU A 160 -14.60 8.32 -9.28
CA GLU A 160 -13.37 7.69 -9.79
C GLU A 160 -12.31 8.74 -10.17
N VAL A 161 -12.74 9.89 -10.72
CA VAL A 161 -11.84 11.01 -11.02
C VAL A 161 -11.33 11.62 -9.73
N ARG A 162 -12.21 11.76 -8.73
CA ARG A 162 -11.88 12.28 -7.40
C ARG A 162 -10.83 11.44 -6.65
N ARG A 163 -10.74 10.14 -6.93
CA ARG A 163 -9.73 9.21 -6.38
C ARG A 163 -8.52 9.01 -7.30
N SER A 164 -8.51 9.64 -8.46
CA SER A 164 -7.42 9.54 -9.43
C SER A 164 -6.31 10.54 -9.12
N VAL A 165 -5.19 10.40 -9.83
CA VAL A 165 -4.05 11.33 -9.76
C VAL A 165 -4.41 12.78 -10.10
N ILE A 166 -5.54 13.02 -10.79
CA ILE A 166 -6.03 14.38 -11.08
C ILE A 166 -6.29 15.14 -9.78
N ASN A 167 -6.83 14.46 -8.76
CA ASN A 167 -7.15 15.07 -7.47
C ASN A 167 -6.12 14.67 -6.39
N TYR A 168 -4.89 14.35 -6.79
CA TYR A 168 -3.82 14.00 -5.86
C TYR A 168 -3.47 15.19 -4.97
N GLY A 169 -3.35 14.94 -3.67
CA GLY A 169 -3.00 15.95 -2.69
C GLY A 169 -4.02 16.09 -1.58
N VAL A 170 -3.84 17.13 -0.80
CA VAL A 170 -4.64 17.48 0.37
C VAL A 170 -5.39 18.81 0.13
N PRO A 171 -6.41 19.14 0.96
CA PRO A 171 -7.04 20.45 0.93
C PRO A 171 -6.03 21.58 1.20
N PRO A 172 -6.31 22.82 0.76
CA PRO A 172 -5.41 23.95 1.01
C PRO A 172 -5.42 24.30 2.51
N PHE A 173 -4.22 24.33 3.10
CA PHE A 173 -4.02 24.67 4.51
C PHE A 173 -3.52 26.11 4.72
N SER A 174 -2.80 26.68 3.76
CA SER A 174 -2.23 28.02 3.85
C SER A 174 -3.30 29.10 3.93
N GLY A 175 -3.06 30.15 4.73
CA GLY A 175 -3.95 31.30 4.85
C GLY A 175 -5.20 31.05 5.71
N ARG A 176 -5.33 29.87 6.32
CA ARG A 176 -6.39 29.55 7.29
C ARG A 176 -5.85 29.62 8.71
N SER A 177 -6.68 30.06 9.66
CA SER A 177 -6.32 29.93 11.07
C SER A 177 -6.42 28.46 11.49
N SER A 178 -5.52 28.03 12.37
CA SER A 178 -5.59 26.69 12.96
C SER A 178 -6.91 26.44 13.73
N ARG A 179 -7.62 27.51 14.13
CA ARG A 179 -8.94 27.46 14.77
C ARG A 179 -10.10 27.25 13.81
N ASP A 180 -9.90 27.46 12.52
CA ASP A 180 -10.94 27.35 11.49
C ASP A 180 -11.19 25.90 11.06
N PHE A 181 -10.33 24.97 11.48
CA PHE A 181 -10.45 23.55 11.17
C PHE A 181 -11.21 22.80 12.26
N ASP A 182 -12.31 22.14 11.87
CA ASP A 182 -12.83 21.02 12.64
C ASP A 182 -11.84 19.85 12.53
N ARG A 183 -11.23 19.48 13.66
CA ARG A 183 -10.18 18.47 13.74
C ARG A 183 -10.71 17.08 13.40
N ASP A 184 -11.96 16.79 13.75
CA ASP A 184 -12.56 15.49 13.52
C ASP A 184 -12.98 15.34 12.06
N GLU A 185 -13.47 16.42 11.45
CA GLU A 185 -13.74 16.47 10.01
C GLU A 185 -12.45 16.35 9.19
N LEU A 186 -11.42 17.13 9.54
CA LEU A 186 -10.14 17.10 8.86
C LEU A 186 -9.46 15.72 9.00
N ALA A 187 -9.53 15.09 10.18
CA ALA A 187 -9.00 13.75 10.38
C ALA A 187 -9.70 12.71 9.49
N LYS A 188 -11.02 12.82 9.31
CA LYS A 188 -11.79 11.95 8.40
C LYS A 188 -11.39 12.18 6.95
N GLU A 189 -11.26 13.43 6.54
CA GLU A 189 -10.87 13.79 5.18
C GLU A 189 -9.47 13.28 4.85
N ILE A 190 -8.48 13.51 5.72
CA ILE A 190 -7.12 12.97 5.56
C ILE A 190 -7.14 11.44 5.49
N ARG A 191 -7.95 10.78 6.33
CA ARG A 191 -8.07 9.30 6.28
C ARG A 191 -8.57 8.83 4.91
N SER A 192 -9.54 9.54 4.31
CA SER A 192 -10.02 9.24 2.96
C SER A 192 -8.97 9.47 1.87
N VAL A 193 -8.18 10.54 2.01
CA VAL A 193 -7.06 10.84 1.09
C VAL A 193 -5.98 9.75 1.18
N LEU A 194 -5.57 9.36 2.39
CA LEU A 194 -4.61 8.27 2.61
C LEU A 194 -5.12 6.93 2.06
N ALA A 195 -6.41 6.63 2.21
CA ALA A 195 -6.99 5.41 1.66
C ALA A 195 -6.95 5.37 0.12
N ALA A 196 -7.04 6.53 -0.54
CA ALA A 196 -6.98 6.63 -2.00
C ALA A 196 -5.55 6.60 -2.53
N PHE A 197 -4.62 7.30 -1.87
CA PHE A 197 -3.28 7.56 -2.41
C PHE A 197 -2.15 6.77 -1.72
N GLU A 198 -2.41 6.09 -0.60
CA GLU A 198 -1.45 5.25 0.11
C GLU A 198 -1.98 3.83 0.40
N PRO A 199 -2.15 2.98 -0.64
CA PRO A 199 -2.70 1.63 -0.49
C PRO A 199 -1.79 0.68 0.31
N ARG A 200 -0.53 1.06 0.55
CA ARG A 200 0.40 0.32 1.42
C ARG A 200 0.00 0.38 2.88
N LEU A 201 -0.82 1.36 3.29
CA LEU A 201 -1.38 1.44 4.62
C LEU A 201 -2.72 0.70 4.66
N LYS A 202 -2.90 -0.19 5.65
CA LYS A 202 -4.17 -0.88 5.84
C LYS A 202 -5.24 0.12 6.29
N GLU A 203 -6.19 0.42 5.40
CA GLU A 203 -7.26 1.39 5.64
C GLU A 203 -7.99 1.15 6.98
N SER A 204 -8.38 -0.10 7.25
CA SER A 204 -9.14 -0.46 8.46
C SER A 204 -8.35 -0.28 9.75
N ALA A 205 -7.02 -0.17 9.67
CA ALA A 205 -6.12 -0.02 10.81
C ALA A 205 -5.40 1.34 10.81
N THR A 206 -5.81 2.27 9.94
CA THR A 206 -5.24 3.62 9.87
C THR A 206 -6.09 4.58 10.71
N LYS A 207 -5.46 5.15 11.74
CA LYS A 207 -6.02 6.18 12.61
C LYS A 207 -5.26 7.49 12.41
N VAL A 208 -6.01 8.56 12.17
CA VAL A 208 -5.48 9.92 12.03
C VAL A 208 -5.92 10.72 13.24
N THR A 209 -5.01 11.51 13.80
CA THR A 209 -5.31 12.44 14.90
C THR A 209 -4.74 13.80 14.55
N VAL A 210 -5.60 14.82 14.58
CA VAL A 210 -5.22 16.21 14.28
C VAL A 210 -5.14 16.99 15.58
N SER A 211 -4.03 17.69 15.77
CA SER A 211 -3.75 18.53 16.94
C SER A 211 -3.18 19.86 16.50
N LEU A 212 -3.35 20.89 17.34
CA LEU A 212 -2.75 22.19 17.10
C LEU A 212 -1.25 22.13 17.41
N GLY A 213 -0.44 22.67 16.50
CA GLY A 213 0.98 22.94 16.74
C GLY A 213 1.17 24.11 17.70
N ASP A 214 2.42 24.43 18.02
CA ASP A 214 2.73 25.75 18.61
C ASP A 214 2.54 26.85 17.54
N ARG A 215 2.72 28.13 17.92
CA ARG A 215 2.51 29.28 17.03
C ARG A 215 3.29 29.22 15.71
N ALA A 216 4.35 28.42 15.62
CA ALA A 216 5.20 28.32 14.44
C ALA A 216 4.86 27.12 13.53
N THR A 217 4.10 26.14 14.02
CA THR A 217 3.86 24.87 13.30
C THR A 217 2.38 24.56 13.06
N GLY A 218 1.48 25.51 13.31
CA GLY A 218 0.11 25.54 12.77
C GLY A 218 -0.78 24.32 13.05
N LEU A 219 -0.54 23.21 12.35
CA LEU A 219 -1.26 21.94 12.49
C LEU A 219 -0.29 20.75 12.58
N ARG A 220 -0.58 19.82 13.48
CA ARG A 220 0.14 18.55 13.64
C ARG A 220 -0.81 17.39 13.42
N ILE A 221 -0.44 16.50 12.51
CA ILE A 221 -1.19 15.30 12.14
C ILE A 221 -0.37 14.08 12.55
N ASP A 222 -0.90 13.29 13.47
CA ASP A 222 -0.32 12.01 13.86
C ASP A 222 -1.09 10.88 13.16
N ILE A 223 -0.38 10.02 12.42
CA ILE A 223 -0.94 8.89 11.68
C ILE A 223 -0.40 7.60 12.32
N ASP A 224 -1.29 6.74 12.80
CA ASP A 224 -0.98 5.41 13.33
C ASP A 224 -1.63 4.38 12.41
N ALA A 225 -0.82 3.60 11.72
CA ALA A 225 -1.28 2.68 10.69
C ALA A 225 -0.55 1.33 10.76
N LEU A 226 -1.12 0.33 10.08
CA LEU A 226 -0.41 -0.90 9.75
C LEU A 226 0.10 -0.81 8.33
N LEU A 227 1.42 -0.83 8.18
CA LEU A 227 2.10 -0.97 6.90
C LEU A 227 1.99 -2.42 6.43
N LEU A 228 1.42 -2.63 5.26
CA LEU A 228 1.31 -3.94 4.64
C LEU A 228 2.68 -4.36 4.11
N THR A 229 3.40 -5.12 4.91
CA THR A 229 4.68 -5.74 4.56
C THR A 229 4.56 -7.27 4.57
N ALA A 230 5.51 -7.95 3.94
CA ALA A 230 5.70 -9.37 4.10
C ALA A 230 6.91 -9.61 5.02
N PRO A 231 6.92 -10.65 5.88
CA PRO A 231 5.93 -11.72 6.00
C PRO A 231 4.67 -11.38 6.83
N ALA A 232 4.66 -10.26 7.57
CA ALA A 232 3.51 -9.83 8.36
C ALA A 232 3.46 -8.30 8.44
N PRO A 233 2.25 -7.68 8.53
CA PRO A 233 2.12 -6.24 8.64
C PRO A 233 2.83 -5.67 9.86
N GLU A 234 3.42 -4.49 9.71
CA GLU A 234 4.15 -3.79 10.76
C GLU A 234 3.46 -2.49 11.15
N ARG A 235 3.62 -2.07 12.41
CA ARG A 235 3.07 -0.79 12.86
C ARG A 235 3.96 0.34 12.38
N LEU A 236 3.36 1.34 11.74
CA LEU A 236 4.02 2.55 11.29
C LEU A 236 3.31 3.75 11.91
N ARG A 237 4.08 4.57 12.62
CA ARG A 237 3.62 5.84 13.17
C ARG A 237 4.34 6.97 12.47
N LEU A 238 3.57 7.89 11.92
CA LEU A 238 4.08 9.08 11.24
C LEU A 238 3.56 10.33 11.94
N ARG A 239 4.33 11.39 11.85
CA ARG A 239 3.91 12.73 12.24
C ARG A 239 4.18 13.67 11.09
N THR A 240 3.12 14.31 10.61
CA THR A 240 3.20 15.41 9.66
C THR A 240 2.95 16.72 10.39
N VAL A 241 3.85 17.68 10.18
CA VAL A 241 3.73 19.04 10.71
C VAL A 241 3.52 19.98 9.53
N LEU A 242 2.49 20.83 9.62
CA LEU A 242 2.06 21.74 8.57
C LEU A 242 2.23 23.19 9.00
N ASP A 243 2.99 23.94 8.21
CA ASP A 243 3.12 25.38 8.34
C ASP A 243 1.94 26.05 7.61
N LEU A 244 1.10 26.77 8.36
CA LEU A 244 -0.10 27.44 7.81
C LEU A 244 0.23 28.78 7.13
N ASP A 245 1.45 29.27 7.26
CA ASP A 245 1.89 30.52 6.61
C ASP A 245 2.29 30.25 5.16
N ASN A 246 3.03 29.15 4.90
CA ASN A 246 3.53 28.80 3.56
C ASN A 246 2.93 27.51 2.96
N GLY A 247 2.12 26.77 3.73
CA GLY A 247 1.50 25.51 3.29
C GLY A 247 2.44 24.31 3.20
N SER A 248 3.69 24.43 3.67
CA SER A 248 4.65 23.34 3.62
C SER A 248 4.37 22.29 4.69
N ALA A 249 4.61 21.03 4.34
CA ALA A 249 4.48 19.90 5.23
C ALA A 249 5.80 19.15 5.38
N ARG A 250 6.12 18.73 6.60
CA ARG A 250 7.25 17.83 6.90
C ARG A 250 6.73 16.59 7.59
N THR A 251 7.15 15.40 7.12
CA THR A 251 6.73 14.12 7.68
C THR A 251 7.91 13.36 8.27
N GLU A 252 7.78 12.95 9.53
CA GLU A 252 8.77 12.20 10.28
C GLU A 252 8.18 10.85 10.75
N ILE A 253 9.02 9.81 10.75
CA ILE A 253 8.68 8.53 11.37
C ILE A 253 8.88 8.66 12.88
N LYS A 254 7.90 8.17 13.65
CA LYS A 254 8.07 7.98 15.09
C LYS A 254 8.45 6.54 15.37
N ASP A 255 9.63 6.35 15.93
CA ASP A 255 9.98 5.07 16.51
C ASP A 255 9.16 4.82 17.78
N THR A 256 8.85 3.54 18.01
CA THR A 256 8.00 3.08 19.12
C THR A 256 8.83 2.89 20.37
#